data_AF-A0A6N9CYW6-F1
#
_entry.id   AF-A0A6N9CYW6-F1
#
_cell.length_a   1.000
_cell.length_b   1.000
_cell.length_c   1.000
_cell.angle_alpha   90.00
_cell.angle_beta   90.00
_cell.angle_gamma   90.00
#
_symmetry.space_group_name_H-M   'P 1'
#
loop_
_entity.id
_entity.type
_entity.pdbx_description
1 polymer ?
#
loop_
_entity_poly.entity_id
_entity_poly.type
_entity_poly.pdbx_seq_one_letter_code
_entity_poly.pdbx_strand_id
1 'polypeptide(L)' 'MSVVDAKPKRLFDDEAIRAAQEMRFKPKVVNGHPVRVNGVQYRIIFQLEIERSNTND' A
#
# COMPACT_ATOMS: atom_id res chain seq x y z
N MET A 1 -5.19 -5.58 11.67
CA MET A 1 -4.20 -4.83 10.87
C MET A 1 -4.09 -3.44 11.45
N SER A 2 -2.89 -2.84 11.47
CA SER A 2 -2.68 -1.51 12.06
C SER A 2 -1.63 -0.73 11.27
N VAL A 3 -1.75 0.59 11.25
CA VAL A 3 -0.75 1.48 10.66
C VAL A 3 0.42 1.63 11.62
N VAL A 4 1.63 1.35 11.15
CA VAL A 4 2.87 1.43 11.95
C VAL A 4 3.52 2.81 11.84
N ASP A 5 3.50 3.41 10.65
CA ASP A 5 3.98 4.77 10.39
C ASP A 5 3.13 5.42 9.28
N ALA A 6 2.91 6.73 9.37
CA ALA A 6 2.13 7.49 8.42
C ALA A 6 2.54 8.97 8.38
N LYS A 7 2.55 9.53 7.17
CA LYS A 7 2.79 10.95 6.92
C LYS A 7 1.85 11.44 5.82
N PRO A 8 0.91 12.37 6.14
CA PRO A 8 0.55 12.86 7.47
C PRO A 8 -0.11 11.77 8.35
N LYS A 9 -0.02 11.91 9.67
CA LYS A 9 -0.60 10.93 10.62
C LYS A 9 -2.13 10.98 10.57
N ARG A 10 -2.80 9.82 10.67
CA ARG A 10 -4.26 9.66 10.83
C ARG A 10 -5.14 10.08 9.64
N LEU A 11 -4.59 10.72 8.61
CA LEU A 11 -5.40 11.23 7.50
C LEU A 11 -5.87 10.13 6.55
N PHE A 12 -5.04 9.10 6.34
CA PHE A 12 -5.31 8.02 5.40
C PHE A 12 -5.28 6.65 6.06
N ASP A 13 -5.37 6.59 7.39
CA ASP A 13 -5.15 5.35 8.14
C ASP A 13 -6.26 4.32 7.84
N ASP A 14 -7.51 4.76 7.78
CA ASP A 14 -8.67 3.89 7.52
C ASP A 14 -8.62 3.33 6.09
N GLU A 15 -8.37 4.18 5.11
CA GLU A 15 -8.24 3.83 3.70
C GLU A 15 -7.02 2.95 3.44
N ALA A 16 -5.90 3.21 4.12
CA ALA A 16 -4.72 2.35 4.04
C ALA A 16 -5.01 0.95 4.60
N ILE A 17 -5.76 0.83 5.70
CA ILE A 17 -6.17 -0.46 6.25
C ILE A 17 -7.09 -1.19 5.28
N ARG A 18 -8.10 -0.51 4.72
CA ARG A 18 -9.02 -1.10 3.73
C ARG A 18 -8.29 -1.60 2.49
N ALA A 19 -7.46 -0.75 1.89
CA ALA A 19 -6.67 -1.12 0.71
C ALA A 19 -5.78 -2.34 1.00
N ALA A 20 -5.16 -2.39 2.18
CA ALA A 20 -4.31 -3.50 2.54
C ALA A 20 -5.08 -4.81 2.83
N GLN A 21 -6.35 -4.75 3.21
CA GLN A 21 -7.21 -5.93 3.36
C GLN A 21 -7.55 -6.57 2.00
N GLU A 22 -7.64 -5.76 0.94
CA GLU A 22 -7.89 -6.24 -0.42
C GLU A 22 -6.64 -6.82 -1.10
N MET A 23 -5.45 -6.49 -0.59
CA MET A 23 -4.19 -7.00 -1.14
C MET A 23 -4.09 -8.51 -0.98
N ARG A 24 -4.10 -9.22 -2.12
CA ARG A 24 -3.89 -10.66 -2.15
C ARG A 24 -2.43 -10.98 -1.85
N PHE A 25 -2.20 -11.75 -0.79
CA PHE A 25 -0.88 -12.28 -0.48
C PHE A 25 -0.45 -13.31 -1.53
N LYS A 26 0.70 -13.07 -2.17
CA LYS A 26 1.38 -14.07 -3.00
C LYS A 26 2.42 -14.79 -2.14
N PRO A 27 2.25 -16.10 -1.86
CA PRO A 27 3.24 -16.84 -1.08
C PRO A 27 4.57 -16.87 -1.82
N LYS A 28 5.65 -16.67 -1.07
CA LYS A 28 7.00 -16.83 -1.62
C LYS A 28 7.23 -18.31 -1.88
N VAL A 29 7.70 -18.65 -3.07
CA VAL A 29 8.07 -20.02 -3.43
C VAL A 29 9.59 -20.06 -3.56
N VAL A 30 10.23 -21.03 -2.91
CA VAL A 30 11.66 -21.30 -3.02
C VAL A 30 11.81 -22.79 -3.33
N ASN A 31 12.53 -23.12 -4.41
CA ASN A 31 12.73 -24.49 -4.88
C ASN A 31 11.42 -25.28 -5.05
N GLY A 32 10.36 -24.64 -5.57
CA GLY A 32 9.06 -25.27 -5.81
C GLY A 32 8.16 -25.42 -4.58
N HIS A 33 8.63 -25.09 -3.38
CA HIS A 33 7.85 -25.19 -2.16
C HIS A 33 7.44 -23.81 -1.61
N PRO A 34 6.18 -23.65 -1.15
CA PRO A 34 5.76 -22.42 -0.49
C PRO A 34 6.49 -22.29 0.85
N VAL A 35 7.15 -21.15 1.05
CA VAL A 35 7.83 -20.84 2.31
C VAL A 35 7.06 -19.78 3.08
N ARG A 36 6.98 -19.95 4.40
CA ARG A 36 6.37 -18.96 5.29
C ARG A 36 7.24 -17.72 5.34
N VAL A 37 6.65 -16.56 5.05
CA VAL A 37 7.31 -15.26 5.22
C VAL A 37 6.66 -14.56 6.40
N ASN A 38 7.44 -14.30 7.43
CA ASN A 38 6.99 -13.56 8.62
C ASN A 38 7.38 -12.08 8.49
N GLY A 39 6.65 -11.20 9.18
CA GLY A 39 7.02 -9.79 9.30
C GLY A 39 6.82 -8.93 8.05
N VAL A 40 5.95 -9.35 7.12
CA VAL A 40 5.65 -8.58 5.91
C VAL A 40 4.94 -7.28 6.28
N GLN A 41 5.45 -6.17 5.75
CA GLN A 41 4.84 -4.85 5.86
C GLN A 41 4.66 -4.27 4.45
N TYR A 42 3.56 -3.56 4.24
CA TYR A 42 3.26 -2.90 2.98
C TYR A 42 3.28 -1.39 3.18
N ARG A 43 3.88 -0.67 2.22
CA ARG A 43 3.86 0.79 2.18
C ARG A 43 2.89 1.23 1.09
N ILE A 44 1.82 1.90 1.50
CA ILE A 44 0.83 2.49 0.62
C ILE A 44 1.17 3.96 0.43
N ILE A 45 1.17 4.43 -0.82
CA ILE A 45 1.49 5.82 -1.18
C ILE A 45 0.26 6.40 -1.87
N PHE A 46 -0.26 7.49 -1.32
CA PHE A 46 -1.32 8.28 -1.93
C PHE A 46 -0.68 9.40 -2.75
N GLN A 47 -1.02 9.48 -4.04
CA GLN A 47 -0.56 10.52 -4.94
C GLN A 47 -1.76 11.28 -5.48
N LEU A 48 -1.71 12.60 -5.39
CA LEU A 48 -2.68 13.48 -6.03
C LEU A 48 -2.17 13.76 -7.45
N GLU A 49 -2.91 13.31 -8.44
CA GLU A 49 -2.69 13.74 -9.82
C GLU A 49 -3.36 15.09 -10.01
N ILE A 50 -2.53 16.13 -10.21
CA ILE A 50 -3.02 17.44 -10.65
C ILE A 50 -2.96 17.41 -12.17
N GLU A 51 -4.12 17.26 -12.81
CA GLU A 51 -4.22 17.50 -14.25
C GLU A 51 -3.90 18.97 -14.50
N ARG A 52 -2.74 19.25 -15.11
CA ARG A 52 -2.50 20.58 -15.65
C ARG A 52 -3.43 20.74 -16.84
N SER A 53 -4.46 21.56 -16.70
CA SER A 53 -5.13 22.16 -17.84
C SER A 53 -4.06 22.87 -18.66
N ASN A 54 -3.70 22.32 -19.81
CA ASN A 54 -2.86 23.00 -20.79
C ASN A 54 -3.66 24.17 -21.37
N THR A 55 -3.74 25.26 -20.62
CA THR A 55 -4.13 26.54 -21.17
C THR A 55 -2.88 27.13 -21.80
N ASN A 56 -2.72 26.88 -23.10
CA ASN A 56 -2.00 27.81 -23.95
C ASN A 56 -2.93 29.03 -24.10
N ASP A 57 -2.81 30.00 -23.19
CA ASP A 57 -3.17 31.40 -23.44
C ASP A 57 -1.87 32.16 -23.74
#